data_AF-V7DHT8-F1
#
_entry.id   AF-V7DHT8-F1
#
_cell.length_a   1.000
_cell.length_b   1.000
_cell.length_c   1.000
_cell.angle_alpha   90.00
_cell.angle_beta   90.00
_cell.angle_gamma   90.00
#
_symmetry.space_group_name_H-M   'P 1'
#
loop_
_entity.id
_entity.type
_entity.pdbx_description
1 polymer ?
#
loop_
_entity_poly.entity_id
_entity_poly.type
_entity_poly.pdbx_seq_one_letter_code
_entity_poly.pdbx_strand_id
1 'polypeptide(L)' 'MASKKRAAVADDLRKIGTTAVAAALVGIFLSTNRLLTTFALAVGAVIWLAGIYLTPED' A
#
# COMPACT_ATOMS: atom_id res chain seq x y z
N MET A 1 7.34 15.34 -19.74
CA MET A 1 7.33 13.85 -19.66
C MET A 1 7.48 13.30 -18.24
N ALA A 2 8.14 13.98 -17.29
CA ALA A 2 8.33 13.47 -15.91
C ALA A 2 7.02 13.31 -15.10
N SER A 3 6.00 14.14 -15.36
CA SER A 3 4.71 14.09 -14.66
C SER A 3 3.95 12.77 -14.91
N LYS A 4 3.84 12.30 -16.17
CA LYS A 4 3.16 11.03 -16.50
C LYS A 4 3.80 9.80 -15.83
N LYS A 5 5.13 9.73 -15.76
CA LYS A 5 5.83 8.60 -15.11
C LYS A 5 5.59 8.61 -13.59
N ARG A 6 5.58 9.78 -12.96
CA ARG A 6 5.28 9.91 -11.52
C ARG A 6 3.83 9.55 -11.21
N ALA A 7 2.88 10.01 -12.03
CA ALA A 7 1.47 9.64 -11.88
C ALA A 7 1.24 8.13 -12.02
N ALA A 8 1.91 7.48 -12.98
CA ALA A 8 1.83 6.02 -13.14
C ALA A 8 2.39 5.27 -11.91
N VAL A 9 3.55 5.70 -11.40
CA VAL A 9 4.15 5.11 -10.18
C VAL A 9 3.26 5.34 -8.95
N ALA A 10 2.64 6.51 -8.82
CA ALA A 10 1.72 6.82 -7.74
C ALA A 10 0.50 5.88 -7.75
N ASP A 11 -0.09 5.67 -8.93
CA ASP A 11 -1.25 4.79 -9.11
C ASP A 11 -0.91 3.32 -8.80
N ASP A 12 0.26 2.84 -9.25
CA ASP A 12 0.75 1.49 -8.95
C ASP A 12 1.02 1.29 -7.45
N LEU A 13 1.67 2.25 -6.79
CA LEU A 13 1.89 2.22 -5.34
C LEU A 13 0.57 2.19 -4.58
N ARG A 14 -0.44 2.95 -5.06
CA ARG A 14 -1.75 2.98 -4.44
C ARG A 14 -2.44 1.61 -4.52
N LYS A 15 -2.40 0.95 -5.69
CA LYS A 15 -3.00 -0.39 -5.90
C LYS A 15 -2.30 -1.49 -5.11
N ILE A 16 -0.97 -1.49 -5.11
CA ILE A 16 -0.18 -2.44 -4.32
C ILE A 16 -0.49 -2.24 -2.83
N GLY A 17 -0.51 -0.98 -2.39
CA GLY A 17 -0.85 -0.60 -1.03
C GLY A 17 -2.23 -1.09 -0.57
N THR A 18 -3.30 -0.85 -1.34
CA THR A 18 -4.65 -1.35 -1.01
C THR A 18 -4.70 -2.87 -0.93
N THR A 19 -4.03 -3.56 -1.87
CA THR A 19 -3.99 -5.04 -1.88
C THR A 19 -3.26 -5.58 -0.65
N ALA A 20 -2.11 -4.98 -0.31
CA ALA A 20 -1.33 -5.36 0.87
C ALA A 20 -2.10 -5.11 2.18
N VAL A 21 -2.79 -3.97 2.30
CA VAL A 21 -3.62 -3.66 3.48
C VAL A 21 -4.78 -4.65 3.60
N ALA A 22 -5.48 -4.95 2.51
CA ALA A 22 -6.59 -5.91 2.52
C ALA A 22 -6.11 -7.32 2.91
N ALA A 23 -5.01 -7.80 2.31
CA ALA A 23 -4.42 -9.10 2.63
C ALA A 23 -3.95 -9.17 4.09
N ALA A 24 -3.35 -8.10 4.61
CA ALA A 24 -2.90 -8.06 6.00
C ALA A 24 -4.07 -7.99 7.00
N LEU A 25 -5.15 -7.27 6.70
CA LEU A 25 -6.37 -7.26 7.51
C LEU A 25 -6.98 -8.66 7.63
N VAL A 26 -7.09 -9.38 6.51
CA VAL A 26 -7.54 -10.77 6.49
C VAL A 26 -6.55 -11.67 7.24
N GLY A 27 -5.26 -11.46 7.03
CA GLY A 27 -4.19 -12.19 7.70
C GLY A 27 -4.21 -12.08 9.22
N ILE A 28 -4.64 -10.95 9.80
CA ILE A 28 -4.67 -10.77 11.27
C ILE A 28 -5.61 -11.79 11.93
N PHE A 29 -6.69 -12.17 11.25
CA PHE A 29 -7.67 -13.13 11.76
C PHE A 29 -7.30 -14.59 11.47
N LEU A 30 -6.51 -14.85 10.42
CA LEU A 30 -6.17 -16.20 9.96
C LEU A 30 -4.77 -16.65 10.39
N SER A 31 -3.86 -15.73 10.72
CA SER A 31 -2.46 -16.01 11.02
C SER A 31 -2.24 -16.28 12.50
N THR A 32 -1.55 -17.39 12.81
CA THR A 32 -0.97 -17.64 14.13
C THR A 32 0.10 -16.61 14.48
N ASN A 33 0.80 -16.08 13.48
CA ASN A 33 1.91 -15.13 13.63
C ASN A 33 1.41 -13.68 13.54
N ARG A 34 0.61 -13.26 14.51
CA ARG A 34 -0.02 -11.92 14.54
C ARG A 34 0.99 -10.77 14.40
N LEU A 35 2.14 -10.89 15.07
CA LEU A 35 3.17 -9.84 15.09
C LEU A 35 3.71 -9.54 13.67
N LEU A 36 4.02 -10.59 12.91
CA LEU A 36 4.49 -10.47 11.54
C LEU A 36 3.41 -9.87 10.63
N THR A 37 2.16 -10.27 10.82
CA THR A 37 1.04 -9.74 10.05
C THR A 37 0.78 -8.26 10.35
N THR A 38 0.95 -7.80 11.59
CA THR A 38 0.88 -6.38 11.93
C THR A 38 1.98 -5.57 11.23
N PHE A 39 3.21 -6.08 11.15
CA PHE A 39 4.27 -5.43 10.36
C PHE A 39 3.94 -5.39 8.87
N ALA A 40 3.39 -6.48 8.32
CA ALA A 40 2.93 -6.50 6.93
C ALA A 40 1.83 -5.45 6.67
N LEU A 41 0.89 -5.29 7.60
CA LEU A 41 -0.14 -4.25 7.54
C LEU A 41 0.49 -2.85 7.55
N ALA A 42 1.44 -2.60 8.45
CA ALA A 42 2.12 -1.30 8.56
C ALA A 42 2.87 -0.95 7.27
N VAL A 43 3.62 -1.88 6.70
CA VAL A 43 4.32 -1.68 5.42
C VAL A 43 3.34 -1.44 4.28
N GLY A 44 2.25 -2.22 4.20
CA GLY A 44 1.19 -2.02 3.21
C GLY A 44 0.55 -0.63 3.30
N ALA A 45 0.28 -0.16 4.52
CA ALA A 45 -0.26 1.18 4.75
C ALA A 45 0.73 2.29 4.34
N VAL A 46 2.02 2.13 4.62
CA VAL A 46 3.06 3.09 4.19
C VAL A 46 3.14 3.18 2.66
N ILE A 47 3.14 2.04 1.97
CA ILE A 47 3.15 1.99 0.50
C ILE A 47 1.88 2.65 -0.07
N TRP A 48 0.73 2.37 0.52
CA TRP A 48 -0.54 2.96 0.13
C TRP A 48 -0.54 4.49 0.28
N LEU A 49 -0.12 5.00 1.44
CA LEU A 49 -0.01 6.42 1.71
C LEU A 49 1.02 7.11 0.81
N ALA A 50 2.14 6.45 0.52
CA ALA A 50 3.14 6.95 -0.42
C ALA A 50 2.55 7.11 -1.84
N GLY A 51 1.75 6.15 -2.29
CA GLY A 51 1.01 6.25 -3.56
C GLY A 51 0.04 7.43 -3.58
N ILE A 52 -0.72 7.64 -2.50
CA ILE A 52 -1.62 8.80 -2.36
C ILE A 52 -0.84 10.12 -2.40
N TYR A 53 0.25 10.24 -1.64
CA TYR A 53 1.03 11.48 -1.57
C TYR A 53 1.75 11.81 -2.88
N LEU A 54 2.15 10.77 -3.64
CA LEU A 54 2.77 10.93 -4.96
C LEU A 54 1.75 11.18 -6.08
N THR A 55 0.46 10.98 -5.82
CA THR A 55 -0.60 11.25 -6.80
C THR A 55 -0.70 12.77 -6.97
N PRO A 56 -0.33 13.33 -8.14
CA PRO A 56 -0.49 14.76 -8.37
C PRO A 56 -1.99 15.11 -8.35
N GLU A 57 -2.35 16.19 -7.64
CA GLU A 57 -3.67 16.82 -7.80
C GLU A 57 -3.70 17.44 -9.20
N ASP A 58 -4.64 17.00 -10.04
CA ASP A 58 -4.96 17.63 -11.33
C ASP A 58 -5.70 18.97 -11.10
#